data_AF-S3BYV6-F1
#
_entry.id   AF-S3BYV6-F1
#
_cell.length_a   1.000
_cell.length_b   1.000
_cell.length_c   1.000
_cell.angle_alpha   90.00
_cell.angle_beta   90.00
_cell.angle_gamma   90.00
#
_symmetry.space_group_name_H-M   'P 1'
#
loop_
_entity.id
_entity.type
_entity.pdbx_description
1 polymer ?
#
loop_
_entity_poly.entity_id
_entity_poly.type
_entity_poly.pdbx_seq_one_letter_code
_entity_poly.pdbx_strand_id
1 'polypeptide(L)'
;MGKLKGTTGGGGPKAAKAQAAAHKQKVQKAAIMAKLAAPEAPEEPDVVQVTELSNPLRQTLLNVYSDTLATTLASSDLHDALQILKKALFERDFSAAFGGDADKATESTGNIAPLDAYAARWSPTRALCYGSVLVSAVVQEHWNPGSKTAKVGADKGDEDADEKANEDADKNANKDVKDDAKEDASKDASKDTVDDASDDESPVDDSPLRMVAIGGGAAEVVAFAALLASGMPCEHRTGDLVLVDSGPWASVVGRLQTTMTTPVAVSTLDGEEERVLVSPAERLAVDVRQLDILKVGDEDMAKLIAGDGSTTTLVTLFFTLNELFTAGGLGAAATFLLRLTNAAPSGTVLLVVDSPGSYAETAVGSQAKRYPMKWLLDRFLTKDDGAWSKVYEDDSSWFRLTSALTYPIRLEDMRYQTHLYVKL
;
A
#
# COMPACT_ATOMS: atom_id res chain seq x y z
N MET A 1 -86.11 -4.28 37.25
CA MET A 1 -85.70 -5.70 37.12
C MET A 1 -84.38 -5.73 36.38
N GLY A 2 -83.30 -6.19 37.03
CA GLY A 2 -81.98 -6.32 36.40
C GLY A 2 -81.00 -6.95 37.39
N LYS A 3 -80.79 -8.25 37.27
CA LYS A 3 -79.71 -9.01 37.93
C LYS A 3 -78.98 -9.78 36.84
N LEU A 4 -77.69 -9.53 36.64
CA LEU A 4 -76.77 -10.49 36.04
C LEU A 4 -75.42 -10.42 36.79
N LYS A 5 -74.99 -11.59 37.24
CA LYS A 5 -73.79 -11.89 38.03
C LYS A 5 -72.52 -11.75 37.17
N GLY A 6 -71.48 -11.15 37.74
CA GLY A 6 -70.11 -11.32 37.26
C GLY A 6 -69.49 -12.60 37.83
N THR A 7 -68.76 -13.34 36.99
CA THR A 7 -67.82 -14.39 37.42
C THR A 7 -66.45 -14.07 36.82
N THR A 8 -65.44 -14.18 37.68
CA THR A 8 -64.03 -13.91 37.43
C THR A 8 -63.33 -15.15 36.87
N GLY A 9 -62.44 -14.95 35.90
CA GLY A 9 -61.52 -15.98 35.40
C GLY A 9 -60.14 -15.38 35.18
N GLY A 10 -59.21 -15.66 36.09
CA GLY A 10 -57.82 -15.21 36.04
C GLY A 10 -56.93 -16.17 35.24
N GLY A 11 -56.24 -15.66 34.23
CA GLY A 11 -55.12 -16.32 33.55
C GLY A 11 -53.80 -15.66 33.96
N GLY A 12 -53.00 -16.35 34.79
CA GLY A 12 -51.77 -15.81 35.37
C GLY A 12 -50.54 -15.83 34.43
N PRO A 13 -49.49 -15.05 34.75
CA PRO A 13 -48.30 -14.79 33.93
C PRO A 13 -47.33 -15.98 33.69
N LYS A 14 -47.72 -17.22 34.03
CA LYS A 14 -46.88 -18.42 33.84
C LYS A 14 -46.96 -19.01 32.43
N ALA A 15 -48.07 -18.82 31.70
CA ALA A 15 -48.23 -19.36 30.35
C ALA A 15 -47.38 -18.64 29.30
N ALA A 16 -47.19 -17.31 29.44
CA ALA A 16 -46.40 -16.51 28.51
C ALA A 16 -44.89 -16.78 28.59
N LYS A 17 -44.34 -17.10 29.78
CA LYS A 17 -42.92 -17.45 29.95
C LYS A 17 -42.57 -18.83 29.36
N ALA A 18 -43.51 -19.78 29.37
CA ALA A 18 -43.29 -21.11 28.80
C ALA A 18 -43.22 -21.08 27.26
N GLN A 19 -44.04 -20.24 26.61
CA GLN A 19 -44.02 -20.10 25.15
C GLN A 19 -42.75 -19.38 24.64
N ALA A 20 -42.23 -18.40 25.37
CA ALA A 20 -40.98 -17.72 25.02
C ALA A 20 -39.73 -18.62 25.13
N ALA A 21 -39.69 -19.52 26.13
CA ALA A 21 -38.59 -20.47 26.30
C ALA A 21 -38.58 -21.56 25.21
N ALA A 22 -39.75 -22.04 24.80
CA ALA A 22 -39.89 -23.02 23.72
C ALA A 22 -39.49 -22.44 22.34
N HIS A 23 -39.72 -21.15 22.11
CA HIS A 23 -39.31 -20.47 20.88
C HIS A 23 -37.79 -20.26 20.82
N LYS A 24 -37.16 -19.87 21.94
CA LYS A 24 -35.69 -19.76 22.02
C LYS A 24 -34.98 -21.09 21.79
N GLN A 25 -35.47 -22.19 22.35
CA GLN A 25 -34.88 -23.52 22.13
C GLN A 25 -35.01 -24.00 20.67
N LYS A 26 -36.12 -23.69 19.98
CA LYS A 26 -36.29 -24.01 18.56
C LYS A 26 -35.32 -23.23 17.65
N VAL A 27 -35.12 -21.94 17.93
CA VAL A 27 -34.18 -21.10 17.15
C VAL A 27 -32.73 -21.55 17.37
N GLN A 28 -32.37 -21.92 18.60
CA GLN A 28 -31.02 -22.41 18.91
C GLN A 28 -30.73 -23.77 18.28
N LYS A 29 -31.72 -24.68 18.25
CA LYS A 29 -31.58 -25.99 17.60
C LYS A 29 -31.51 -25.87 16.06
N ALA A 30 -32.21 -24.90 15.46
CA ALA A 30 -32.11 -24.61 14.04
C ALA A 30 -30.73 -24.02 13.65
N ALA A 31 -30.16 -23.15 14.49
CA ALA A 31 -28.82 -22.59 14.29
C ALA A 31 -27.71 -23.66 14.40
N ILE A 32 -27.86 -24.63 15.31
CA ILE A 32 -26.91 -25.74 15.47
C ILE A 32 -27.00 -26.71 14.27
N MET A 33 -28.20 -27.02 13.79
CA MET A 33 -28.39 -27.88 12.61
C MET A 33 -27.87 -27.23 11.32
N ALA A 34 -28.00 -25.90 11.18
CA ALA A 34 -27.41 -25.16 10.06
C ALA A 34 -25.87 -25.15 10.09
N LYS A 35 -25.26 -25.20 11.28
CA LYS A 35 -23.81 -25.27 11.47
C LYS A 35 -23.24 -26.68 11.22
N LEU A 36 -24.05 -27.73 11.37
CA LEU A 36 -23.69 -29.12 11.06
C LEU A 36 -23.89 -29.52 9.58
N ALA A 37 -24.54 -28.67 8.76
CA ALA A 37 -24.88 -28.97 7.37
C ALA A 37 -24.01 -28.22 6.34
N ALA A 38 -23.06 -27.40 6.78
CA ALA A 38 -22.08 -26.78 5.90
C ALA A 38 -20.89 -27.74 5.71
N PRO A 39 -20.49 -28.07 4.47
CA PRO A 39 -19.27 -28.85 4.26
C PRO A 39 -18.07 -28.02 4.75
N GLU A 40 -17.23 -28.64 5.60
CA GLU A 40 -15.93 -28.06 5.97
C GLU A 40 -15.13 -27.82 4.70
N ALA A 41 -14.76 -26.57 4.47
CA ALA A 41 -13.82 -26.22 3.42
C ALA A 41 -12.48 -26.91 3.72
N PRO A 42 -11.76 -27.43 2.71
CA PRO A 42 -10.45 -28.03 2.94
C PRO A 42 -9.51 -27.00 3.57
N GLU A 43 -8.84 -27.36 4.68
CA GLU A 43 -7.70 -26.59 5.16
C GLU A 43 -6.57 -26.71 4.13
N GLU A 44 -6.28 -25.61 3.45
CA GLU A 44 -5.12 -25.50 2.57
C GLU A 44 -3.83 -25.47 3.43
N PRO A 45 -2.75 -26.14 3.00
CA PRO A 45 -1.51 -26.17 3.76
C PRO A 45 -0.90 -24.76 3.87
N ASP A 46 -0.38 -24.45 5.06
CA ASP A 46 0.36 -23.23 5.38
C ASP A 46 1.60 -23.08 4.46
N VAL A 47 1.44 -22.38 3.35
CA VAL A 47 2.54 -21.78 2.60
C VAL A 47 2.72 -20.38 3.18
N VAL A 48 3.83 -20.14 3.89
CA VAL A 48 4.16 -18.82 4.42
C VAL A 48 4.41 -17.87 3.25
N GLN A 49 3.33 -17.24 2.77
CA GLN A 49 3.38 -16.11 1.86
C GLN A 49 3.65 -14.86 2.69
N VAL A 50 4.82 -14.24 2.54
CA VAL A 50 5.06 -12.90 3.12
C VAL A 50 4.36 -11.88 2.23
N THR A 51 3.04 -11.80 2.36
CA THR A 51 2.18 -10.83 1.64
C THR A 51 1.83 -9.61 2.48
N GLU A 52 2.37 -9.53 3.70
CA GLU A 52 1.99 -8.55 4.71
C GLU A 52 3.16 -8.25 5.65
N LEU A 53 3.28 -6.99 6.13
CA LEU A 53 4.28 -6.63 7.15
C LEU A 53 4.11 -7.52 8.39
N SER A 54 5.20 -8.04 8.94
CA SER A 54 5.15 -8.88 10.14
C SER A 54 4.57 -8.09 11.34
N ASN A 55 3.83 -8.77 12.23
CA ASN A 55 3.29 -8.11 13.44
C ASN A 55 4.37 -7.42 14.31
N PRO A 56 5.58 -8.00 14.50
CA PRO A 56 6.67 -7.29 15.18
C PRO A 56 7.04 -5.98 14.48
N LEU A 57 7.18 -5.98 13.15
CA LEU A 57 7.47 -4.78 12.39
C LEU A 57 6.33 -3.75 12.53
N ARG A 58 5.06 -4.17 12.37
CA ARG A 58 3.90 -3.29 12.57
C ARG A 58 3.90 -2.64 13.95
N GLN A 59 4.18 -3.39 15.01
CA GLN A 59 4.26 -2.83 16.35
C GLN A 59 5.42 -1.84 16.47
N THR A 60 6.57 -2.12 15.88
CA THR A 60 7.70 -1.16 15.83
C THR A 60 7.28 0.14 15.15
N LEU A 61 6.55 0.10 14.04
CA LEU A 61 6.05 1.32 13.37
C LEU A 61 5.07 2.12 14.25
N LEU A 62 4.21 1.44 15.03
CA LEU A 62 3.35 2.11 16.01
C LEU A 62 4.14 2.72 17.17
N ASN A 63 5.21 2.07 17.59
CA ASN A 63 6.11 2.59 18.62
C ASN A 63 6.82 3.86 18.13
N VAL A 64 7.26 3.92 16.87
CA VAL A 64 7.84 5.13 16.27
C VAL A 64 6.91 6.34 16.47
N TYR A 65 5.62 6.22 16.13
CA TYR A 65 4.66 7.31 16.39
C TYR A 65 4.47 7.58 17.89
N SER A 66 4.38 6.54 18.70
CA SER A 66 4.16 6.66 20.15
C SER A 66 5.29 7.44 20.82
N ASP A 67 6.53 7.16 20.43
CA ASP A 67 7.74 7.76 20.97
C ASP A 67 7.93 9.17 20.42
N THR A 68 7.78 9.37 19.10
CA THR A 68 7.92 10.69 18.46
C THR A 68 6.85 11.69 18.94
N LEU A 69 5.62 11.22 19.19
CA LEU A 69 4.46 12.07 19.50
C LEU A 69 3.97 11.85 20.94
N ALA A 70 4.84 11.38 21.84
CA ALA A 70 4.49 11.04 23.22
C ALA A 70 3.83 12.21 23.96
N THR A 71 4.34 13.44 23.78
CA THR A 71 3.78 14.65 24.39
C THR A 71 2.37 14.96 23.87
N THR A 72 2.15 14.82 22.57
CA THR A 72 0.84 14.99 21.93
C THR A 72 -0.15 13.93 22.41
N LEU A 73 0.27 12.66 22.44
CA LEU A 73 -0.55 11.52 22.86
C LEU A 73 -0.92 11.57 24.35
N ALA A 74 -0.06 12.15 25.19
CA ALA A 74 -0.29 12.33 26.62
C ALA A 74 -1.09 13.61 26.95
N SER A 75 -1.28 14.52 25.98
CA SER A 75 -1.95 15.79 26.23
C SER A 75 -3.44 15.62 26.51
N SER A 76 -3.94 16.33 27.53
CA SER A 76 -5.38 16.41 27.82
C SER A 76 -6.18 17.07 26.69
N ASP A 77 -5.53 17.90 25.87
CA ASP A 77 -6.17 18.70 24.83
C ASP A 77 -6.34 17.92 23.52
N LEU A 78 -5.76 16.71 23.43
CA LEU A 78 -5.75 15.92 22.20
C LEU A 78 -7.16 15.64 21.68
N HIS A 79 -8.10 15.34 22.59
CA HIS A 79 -9.48 15.05 22.18
C HIS A 79 -10.12 16.23 21.44
N ASP A 80 -9.97 17.44 21.96
CA ASP A 80 -10.56 18.65 21.42
C ASP A 80 -9.87 19.06 20.11
N ALA A 81 -8.53 18.97 20.07
CA ALA A 81 -7.75 19.18 18.85
C ALA A 81 -8.22 18.26 17.71
N LEU A 82 -8.47 16.98 18.01
CA LEU A 82 -8.98 16.01 17.03
C LEU A 82 -10.40 16.33 16.55
N GLN A 83 -11.28 16.87 17.40
CA GLN A 83 -12.62 17.27 16.96
C GLN A 83 -12.56 18.46 16.00
N ILE A 84 -11.72 19.45 16.29
CA ILE A 84 -11.53 20.62 15.43
C ILE A 84 -10.99 20.19 14.08
N LEU A 85 -9.95 19.35 14.09
CA LEU A 85 -9.34 18.83 12.87
C LEU A 85 -10.31 17.97 12.07
N LYS A 86 -11.08 17.10 12.72
CA LYS A 86 -12.12 16.30 12.08
C LYS A 86 -13.18 17.18 11.40
N LYS A 87 -13.57 18.29 12.04
CA LYS A 87 -14.51 19.26 11.46
C LYS A 87 -13.92 19.93 10.22
N ALA A 88 -12.69 20.45 10.30
CA ALA A 88 -12.02 21.08 9.17
C ALA A 88 -11.87 20.12 7.98
N LEU A 89 -11.48 18.87 8.24
CA LEU A 89 -11.40 17.80 7.22
C LEU A 89 -12.76 17.48 6.59
N PHE A 90 -13.82 17.41 7.40
CA PHE A 90 -15.17 17.19 6.91
C PHE A 90 -15.66 18.34 6.02
N GLU A 91 -15.37 19.58 6.41
CA GLU A 91 -15.71 20.80 5.67
C GLU A 91 -14.76 21.04 4.47
N ARG A 92 -13.73 20.20 4.30
CA ARG A 92 -12.68 20.31 3.28
C ARG A 92 -11.88 21.61 3.36
N ASP A 93 -11.81 22.20 4.56
CA ASP A 93 -10.97 23.36 4.84
C ASP A 93 -9.56 22.88 5.23
N PHE A 94 -8.79 22.46 4.22
CA PHE A 94 -7.43 21.96 4.41
C PHE A 94 -6.48 23.04 4.90
N SER A 95 -6.77 24.32 4.64
CA SER A 95 -6.03 25.42 5.24
C SER A 95 -6.29 25.48 6.74
N ALA A 96 -7.54 25.44 7.20
CA ALA A 96 -7.80 25.38 8.63
C ALA A 96 -7.24 24.10 9.29
N ALA A 97 -7.25 22.97 8.59
CA ALA A 97 -6.70 21.71 9.08
C ALA A 97 -5.17 21.71 9.16
N PHE A 98 -4.49 22.27 8.16
CA PHE A 98 -3.06 22.06 7.91
C PHE A 98 -2.27 23.30 7.44
N GLY A 99 -2.95 24.38 7.04
CA GLY A 99 -2.36 25.57 6.43
C GLY A 99 -2.59 26.87 7.20
N GLY A 100 -1.56 27.36 7.90
CA GLY A 100 -1.56 28.70 8.49
C GLY A 100 -0.54 28.83 9.61
N ASP A 101 -0.12 30.07 9.90
CA ASP A 101 0.78 30.44 11.00
C ASP A 101 0.49 29.58 12.24
N ALA A 102 1.52 28.88 12.72
CA ALA A 102 1.44 28.03 13.92
C ALA A 102 0.78 28.77 15.10
N ASP A 103 0.95 30.08 15.16
CA ASP A 103 0.42 30.99 16.16
C ASP A 103 -1.13 31.10 16.16
N LYS A 104 -1.79 30.94 15.01
CA LYS A 104 -3.27 30.98 14.92
C LYS A 104 -3.93 29.62 15.10
N ALA A 105 -3.21 28.54 14.79
CA ALA A 105 -3.69 27.18 15.01
C ALA A 105 -3.77 26.84 16.50
N THR A 106 -2.82 27.34 17.30
CA THR A 106 -2.77 27.18 18.76
C THR A 106 -3.90 27.88 19.51
N GLU A 107 -4.50 28.93 18.95
CA GLU A 107 -5.64 29.63 19.60
C GLU A 107 -6.91 28.79 19.62
N SER A 108 -7.04 27.80 18.72
CA SER A 108 -8.25 26.95 18.63
C SER A 108 -8.03 25.53 19.14
N THR A 109 -6.86 24.93 18.94
CA THR A 109 -6.57 23.51 19.24
C THR A 109 -5.83 23.26 20.57
N GLY A 110 -5.64 24.31 21.38
CA GLY A 110 -4.80 24.23 22.58
C GLY A 110 -3.31 24.22 22.21
N ASN A 111 -2.46 23.66 23.10
CA ASN A 111 -1.01 23.63 22.91
C ASN A 111 -0.52 22.54 21.93
N ILE A 112 -1.39 21.96 21.09
CA ILE A 112 -1.04 20.89 20.17
C ILE A 112 -1.05 21.40 18.73
N ALA A 113 0.06 21.24 18.01
CA ALA A 113 0.09 21.56 16.58
C ALA A 113 -0.87 20.63 15.79
N PRO A 114 -1.68 21.14 14.84
CA PRO A 114 -2.65 20.31 14.10
C PRO A 114 -2.03 19.12 13.38
N LEU A 115 -0.82 19.28 12.81
CA LEU A 115 -0.11 18.19 12.16
C LEU A 115 0.35 17.11 13.15
N ASP A 116 0.70 17.48 14.39
CA ASP A 116 1.02 16.51 15.44
C ASP A 116 -0.21 15.71 15.84
N ALA A 117 -1.35 16.39 16.04
CA ALA A 117 -2.62 15.72 16.32
C ALA A 117 -3.02 14.79 15.18
N TYR A 118 -2.87 15.23 13.92
CA TYR A 118 -3.14 14.41 12.76
C TYR A 118 -2.24 13.17 12.70
N ALA A 119 -0.93 13.39 12.83
CA ALA A 119 0.09 12.36 12.80
C ALA A 119 -0.10 11.34 13.92
N ALA A 120 -0.54 11.78 15.10
CA ALA A 120 -0.80 10.90 16.23
C ALA A 120 -2.03 10.02 15.99
N ARG A 121 -3.05 10.51 15.26
CA ARG A 121 -4.36 9.84 15.17
C ARG A 121 -4.60 9.04 13.90
N TRP A 122 -4.24 9.57 12.73
CA TRP A 122 -4.59 8.97 11.44
C TRP A 122 -3.40 8.41 10.67
N SER A 123 -2.20 8.94 10.90
CA SER A 123 -0.99 8.44 10.22
C SER A 123 -0.58 7.01 10.60
N PRO A 124 -0.77 6.50 11.85
CA PRO A 124 -0.28 5.16 12.20
C PRO A 124 -0.97 4.05 11.40
N THR A 125 -2.31 4.01 11.36
CA THR A 125 -3.00 3.01 10.53
C THR A 125 -2.66 3.17 9.05
N ARG A 126 -2.53 4.42 8.56
CA ARG A 126 -2.16 4.71 7.17
C ARG A 126 -0.78 4.17 6.84
N ALA A 127 0.22 4.38 7.70
CA ALA A 127 1.57 3.85 7.51
C ALA A 127 1.59 2.33 7.45
N LEU A 128 0.83 1.64 8.32
CA LEU A 128 0.74 0.18 8.28
C LEU A 128 0.09 -0.33 6.98
N CYS A 129 -0.98 0.33 6.53
CA CYS A 129 -1.67 0.01 5.29
C CYS A 129 -0.75 0.24 4.08
N TYR A 130 -0.18 1.45 3.97
CA TYR A 130 0.70 1.85 2.87
C TYR A 130 1.93 0.96 2.82
N GLY A 131 2.56 0.67 3.95
CA GLY A 131 3.71 -0.23 4.00
C GLY A 131 3.35 -1.63 3.52
N SER A 132 2.16 -2.15 3.87
CA SER A 132 1.67 -3.45 3.38
C SER A 132 1.43 -3.44 1.86
N VAL A 133 0.89 -2.35 1.31
CA VAL A 133 0.73 -2.19 -0.14
C VAL A 133 2.09 -2.09 -0.83
N LEU A 134 3.03 -1.33 -0.28
CA LEU A 134 4.36 -1.14 -0.86
C LEU A 134 5.16 -2.45 -0.92
N VAL A 135 5.09 -3.31 0.10
CA VAL A 135 5.79 -4.62 0.08
C VAL A 135 5.06 -5.69 -0.74
N SER A 136 3.84 -5.42 -1.22
CA SER A 136 3.07 -6.41 -1.98
C SER A 136 3.76 -6.80 -3.27
N ALA A 137 3.64 -8.08 -3.65
CA ALA A 137 4.24 -8.61 -4.88
C ALA A 137 3.81 -7.83 -6.12
N VAL A 138 2.55 -7.38 -6.16
CA VAL A 138 1.98 -6.57 -7.25
C VAL A 138 2.74 -5.26 -7.44
N VAL A 139 3.04 -4.54 -6.36
CA VAL A 139 3.79 -3.28 -6.46
C VAL A 139 5.25 -3.56 -6.78
N GLN A 140 5.86 -4.55 -6.13
CA GLN A 140 7.27 -4.87 -6.30
C GLN A 140 7.61 -5.40 -7.70
N GLU A 141 6.74 -6.19 -8.33
CA GLU A 141 6.94 -6.71 -9.70
C GLU A 141 7.06 -5.58 -10.73
N HIS A 142 6.34 -4.47 -10.55
CA HIS A 142 6.35 -3.36 -11.49
C HIS A 142 7.33 -2.25 -11.12
N TRP A 143 7.50 -1.96 -9.84
CA TRP A 143 8.42 -0.91 -9.39
C TRP A 143 9.87 -1.38 -9.38
N ASN A 144 10.11 -2.66 -9.07
CA ASN A 144 11.44 -3.25 -9.03
C ASN A 144 11.47 -4.65 -9.70
N PRO A 145 11.26 -4.73 -11.03
CA PRO A 145 11.18 -6.01 -11.76
C PRO A 145 12.47 -6.84 -11.71
N GLY A 146 13.62 -6.24 -11.35
CA GLY A 146 14.89 -6.93 -11.11
C GLY A 146 14.92 -7.76 -9.81
N SER A 147 13.98 -7.52 -8.90
CA SER A 147 13.72 -8.38 -7.76
C SER A 147 12.77 -9.49 -8.17
N LYS A 148 13.31 -10.67 -8.51
CA LYS A 148 12.49 -11.87 -8.64
C LYS A 148 11.80 -12.17 -7.30
N THR A 149 10.57 -11.71 -7.10
CA THR A 149 9.62 -12.50 -6.32
C THR A 149 9.38 -13.76 -7.15
N ALA A 150 9.74 -14.92 -6.59
CA ALA A 150 9.74 -16.18 -7.34
C ALA A 150 8.42 -16.39 -8.09
N LYS A 151 8.45 -16.35 -9.43
CA LYS A 151 7.36 -16.82 -10.27
C LYS A 151 7.21 -18.31 -10.03
N VAL A 152 6.14 -18.71 -9.36
CA VAL A 152 5.72 -20.12 -9.31
C VAL A 152 5.31 -20.51 -10.72
N GLY A 153 6.00 -21.50 -11.27
CA GLY A 153 5.76 -22.04 -12.61
C GLY A 153 4.32 -22.53 -12.75
N ALA A 154 3.68 -22.11 -13.84
CA ALA A 154 2.56 -22.83 -14.39
C ALA A 154 3.10 -24.16 -14.92
N ASP A 155 2.90 -25.22 -14.14
CA ASP A 155 3.10 -26.59 -14.56
C ASP A 155 2.15 -26.89 -15.73
N LYS A 156 2.68 -26.84 -16.95
CA LYS A 156 2.08 -27.54 -18.08
C LYS A 156 2.64 -28.95 -18.02
N GLY A 157 1.87 -29.86 -17.44
CA GLY A 157 2.09 -31.29 -17.61
C GLY A 157 2.01 -31.65 -19.09
N ASP A 158 3.16 -31.95 -19.68
CA ASP A 158 3.27 -32.82 -20.84
C ASP A 158 3.29 -34.26 -20.30
N GLU A 159 2.24 -35.03 -20.61
CA GLU A 159 2.27 -36.50 -20.51
C GLU A 159 2.41 -37.10 -21.90
N ASP A 160 3.20 -38.17 -21.93
CA ASP A 160 3.91 -38.79 -23.05
C ASP A 160 3.09 -39.40 -24.19
N ALA A 161 3.74 -39.36 -25.36
CA ALA A 161 3.92 -40.38 -26.41
C ALA A 161 2.96 -41.59 -26.51
N ASP A 162 2.40 -41.82 -27.70
CA ASP A 162 2.88 -42.78 -28.71
C ASP A 162 1.80 -43.02 -29.78
N GLU A 163 2.11 -42.81 -31.07
CA GLU A 163 1.73 -43.77 -32.13
C GLU A 163 2.43 -43.47 -33.47
N LYS A 164 3.05 -44.52 -34.01
CA LYS A 164 3.68 -44.59 -35.33
C LYS A 164 2.63 -44.50 -36.46
N ALA A 165 2.99 -43.88 -37.59
CA ALA A 165 3.07 -44.56 -38.90
C ALA A 165 3.34 -43.60 -40.09
N ASN A 166 4.19 -44.11 -40.98
CA ASN A 166 4.26 -43.96 -42.44
C ASN A 166 4.68 -42.65 -43.14
N GLU A 167 5.88 -42.75 -43.74
CA GLU A 167 6.15 -42.72 -45.19
C GLU A 167 5.36 -41.71 -46.05
N ASP A 168 6.06 -40.73 -46.63
CA ASP A 168 6.52 -40.81 -48.03
C ASP A 168 7.37 -39.58 -48.45
N ALA A 169 8.30 -39.85 -49.37
CA ALA A 169 8.93 -39.00 -50.41
C ALA A 169 9.07 -37.46 -50.19
N ASP A 170 10.18 -36.80 -50.52
CA ASP A 170 10.73 -36.75 -51.88
C ASP A 170 12.13 -36.09 -51.91
N LYS A 171 12.82 -36.39 -53.01
CA LYS A 171 14.16 -36.05 -53.51
C LYS A 171 14.63 -34.60 -53.26
N ASN A 172 15.95 -34.41 -53.08
CA ASN A 172 16.85 -34.10 -54.19
C ASN A 172 18.34 -34.06 -53.77
N ALA A 173 19.18 -34.66 -54.61
CA ALA A 173 20.62 -34.72 -54.49
C ALA A 173 21.28 -33.89 -55.59
N ASN A 174 22.30 -33.09 -55.25
CA ASN A 174 23.52 -32.88 -56.05
C ASN A 174 24.46 -31.92 -55.31
N LYS A 175 25.70 -32.35 -55.01
CA LYS A 175 26.96 -31.96 -55.72
C LYS A 175 27.44 -30.55 -55.37
N ASP A 176 28.70 -30.26 -55.06
CA ASP A 176 29.96 -30.87 -55.47
C ASP A 176 31.06 -30.65 -54.41
N VAL A 177 32.02 -31.57 -54.47
CA VAL A 177 33.29 -31.65 -53.74
C VAL A 177 34.32 -30.66 -54.32
N LYS A 178 35.16 -30.06 -53.47
CA LYS A 178 36.59 -29.92 -53.78
C LYS A 178 37.46 -29.76 -52.54
N ASP A 179 38.41 -30.68 -52.46
CA ASP A 179 39.50 -30.85 -51.52
C ASP A 179 40.52 -29.70 -51.55
N ASP A 180 41.22 -29.47 -50.44
CA ASP A 180 42.66 -29.71 -50.41
C ASP A 180 43.17 -29.82 -48.95
N ALA A 181 43.98 -30.85 -48.75
CA ALA A 181 44.49 -31.35 -47.49
C ALA A 181 45.93 -30.91 -47.20
N LYS A 182 46.30 -30.90 -45.90
CA LYS A 182 47.52 -31.48 -45.27
C LYS A 182 47.60 -31.02 -43.80
N GLU A 183 47.44 -31.92 -42.82
CA GLU A 183 48.47 -32.80 -42.20
C GLU A 183 49.59 -31.98 -41.51
N ASP A 184 50.00 -32.21 -40.25
CA ASP A 184 50.00 -33.45 -39.47
C ASP A 184 50.25 -33.21 -37.96
N ALA A 185 49.79 -34.15 -37.13
CA ALA A 185 50.32 -34.72 -35.87
C ALA A 185 50.76 -33.83 -34.67
N SER A 186 50.64 -34.22 -33.40
CA SER A 186 49.97 -35.33 -32.66
C SER A 186 50.30 -35.16 -31.15
N LYS A 187 49.54 -35.89 -30.30
CA LYS A 187 49.75 -36.27 -28.87
C LYS A 187 49.10 -35.36 -27.82
N ASP A 188 48.48 -35.87 -26.75
CA ASP A 188 47.93 -37.17 -26.32
C ASP A 188 47.22 -36.87 -24.97
N ALA A 189 46.20 -37.66 -24.62
CA ALA A 189 45.57 -37.98 -23.31
C ALA A 189 45.68 -36.99 -22.12
N SER A 190 44.67 -36.70 -21.28
CA SER A 190 43.46 -37.44 -20.88
C SER A 190 42.70 -36.60 -19.81
N LYS A 191 41.35 -36.68 -19.84
CA LYS A 191 40.44 -36.90 -18.70
C LYS A 191 40.51 -35.97 -17.46
N ASP A 192 39.49 -35.12 -17.28
CA ASP A 192 38.48 -35.30 -16.21
C ASP A 192 37.35 -34.27 -16.33
N THR A 193 36.13 -34.80 -16.18
CA THR A 193 34.83 -34.14 -16.13
C THR A 193 34.65 -33.33 -14.84
N VAL A 194 34.24 -32.07 -14.95
CA VAL A 194 33.26 -31.45 -14.04
C VAL A 194 32.46 -30.46 -14.89
N ASP A 195 31.23 -30.84 -15.22
CA ASP A 195 30.20 -29.90 -15.64
C ASP A 195 29.86 -29.05 -14.42
N ASP A 196 30.43 -27.86 -14.33
CA ASP A 196 29.98 -26.85 -13.39
C ASP A 196 28.78 -26.15 -14.03
N ALA A 197 27.60 -26.46 -13.51
CA ALA A 197 26.37 -25.75 -13.83
C ALA A 197 26.60 -24.28 -13.48
N SER A 198 26.77 -23.46 -14.51
CA SER A 198 26.84 -22.01 -14.32
C SER A 198 25.50 -21.56 -13.74
N ASP A 199 25.50 -21.25 -12.46
CA ASP A 199 24.48 -20.47 -11.78
C ASP A 199 24.27 -19.17 -12.57
N ASP A 200 23.25 -19.15 -13.42
CA ASP A 200 22.74 -17.95 -14.07
C ASP A 200 21.93 -17.14 -13.05
N GLU A 201 22.59 -16.74 -11.96
CA GLU A 201 22.08 -15.71 -11.07
C GLU A 201 22.24 -14.36 -11.77
N SER A 202 21.19 -13.99 -12.51
CA SER A 202 20.98 -12.61 -12.93
C SER A 202 21.17 -11.68 -11.72
N PRO A 203 22.07 -10.67 -11.77
CA PRO A 203 22.41 -9.86 -10.62
C PRO A 203 21.16 -9.14 -10.06
N VAL A 204 20.99 -9.21 -8.74
CA VAL A 204 19.95 -8.44 -8.02
C VAL A 204 20.25 -6.95 -8.21
N ASP A 205 19.29 -6.20 -8.76
CA ASP A 205 19.43 -4.77 -8.98
C ASP A 205 19.48 -4.03 -7.65
N ASP A 206 20.67 -3.71 -7.13
CA ASP A 206 20.87 -3.01 -5.85
C ASP A 206 20.73 -1.48 -5.95
N SER A 207 20.13 -0.95 -7.02
CA SER A 207 19.84 0.48 -7.14
C SER A 207 18.96 0.99 -5.96
N PRO A 208 19.18 2.24 -5.53
CA PRO A 208 18.36 2.85 -4.48
C PRO A 208 16.89 2.86 -4.88
N LEU A 209 15.95 2.67 -3.95
CA LEU A 209 14.54 2.87 -4.25
C LEU A 209 14.23 4.36 -4.34
N ARG A 210 13.45 4.78 -5.33
CA ARG A 210 13.00 6.18 -5.45
C ARG A 210 11.48 6.27 -5.38
N MET A 211 10.97 7.04 -4.41
CA MET A 211 9.54 7.30 -4.28
C MET A 211 9.24 8.80 -4.17
N VAL A 212 8.26 9.28 -4.93
CA VAL A 212 7.71 10.64 -4.85
C VAL A 212 6.27 10.56 -4.36
N ALA A 213 6.03 10.95 -3.12
CA ALA A 213 4.71 10.90 -2.51
C ALA A 213 4.00 12.25 -2.58
N ILE A 214 2.99 12.34 -3.45
CA ILE A 214 2.20 13.55 -3.68
C ILE A 214 1.03 13.58 -2.69
N GLY A 215 0.95 14.66 -1.92
CA GLY A 215 0.14 14.78 -0.70
C GLY A 215 0.66 13.90 0.44
N GLY A 216 1.97 13.61 0.44
CA GLY A 216 2.61 12.74 1.42
C GLY A 216 3.18 13.49 2.62
N GLY A 217 3.24 12.82 3.76
CA GLY A 217 3.75 13.37 5.01
C GLY A 217 4.13 12.28 6.00
N ALA A 218 3.52 12.33 7.18
CA ALA A 218 3.89 11.46 8.31
C ALA A 218 3.65 9.96 8.06
N ALA A 219 2.64 9.57 7.28
CA ALA A 219 2.34 8.16 7.01
C ALA A 219 3.31 7.54 6.01
N GLU A 220 3.62 8.29 4.95
CA GLU A 220 4.45 7.88 3.82
C GLU A 220 5.90 7.66 4.24
N VAL A 221 6.45 8.54 5.09
CA VAL A 221 7.83 8.36 5.59
C VAL A 221 7.99 7.09 6.40
N VAL A 222 7.02 6.76 7.27
CA VAL A 222 7.08 5.55 8.10
C VAL A 222 6.80 4.30 7.27
N ALA A 223 5.89 4.37 6.30
CA ALA A 223 5.61 3.27 5.37
C ALA A 223 6.83 2.93 4.49
N PHE A 224 7.54 3.96 4.00
CA PHE A 224 8.74 3.77 3.19
C PHE A 224 9.91 3.23 4.04
N ALA A 225 10.07 3.72 5.27
CA ALA A 225 11.04 3.15 6.20
C ALA A 225 10.74 1.68 6.52
N ALA A 226 9.46 1.30 6.64
CA ALA A 226 9.04 -0.08 6.83
C ALA A 226 9.44 -0.98 5.66
N LEU A 227 9.32 -0.50 4.42
CA LEU A 227 9.78 -1.20 3.23
C LEU A 227 11.29 -1.49 3.34
N LEU A 228 12.11 -0.48 3.62
CA LEU A 228 13.56 -0.65 3.78
C LEU A 228 13.91 -1.62 4.93
N ALA A 229 13.20 -1.52 6.06
CA ALA A 229 13.40 -2.37 7.22
C ALA A 229 12.93 -3.82 7.01
N SER A 230 11.97 -4.04 6.12
CA SER A 230 11.49 -5.39 5.77
C SER A 230 12.53 -6.21 5.02
N GLY A 231 13.60 -5.57 4.52
CA GLY A 231 14.62 -6.19 3.68
C GLY A 231 14.13 -6.52 2.27
N MET A 232 12.88 -6.17 1.93
CA MET A 232 12.35 -6.28 0.58
C MET A 232 12.71 -5.03 -0.23
N PRO A 233 13.28 -5.18 -1.43
CA PRO A 233 13.69 -6.43 -2.07
C PRO A 233 15.12 -6.88 -1.73
N CYS A 234 15.94 -6.03 -1.10
CA CYS A 234 17.30 -6.36 -0.65
C CYS A 234 17.58 -5.73 0.74
N GLU A 235 18.22 -6.48 1.63
CA GLU A 235 18.41 -6.16 3.06
C GLU A 235 19.18 -4.84 3.32
N HIS A 236 20.00 -4.41 2.37
CA HIS A 236 20.88 -3.23 2.52
C HIS A 236 20.54 -2.08 1.57
N ARG A 237 19.42 -2.18 0.85
CA ARG A 237 19.03 -1.15 -0.11
C ARG A 237 18.78 0.18 0.59
N THR A 238 19.22 1.25 -0.07
CA THR A 238 18.95 2.64 0.32
C THR A 238 17.68 3.13 -0.39
N GLY A 239 17.08 4.20 0.13
CA GLY A 239 15.88 4.79 -0.45
C GLY A 239 15.94 6.31 -0.43
N ASP A 240 15.49 6.91 -1.53
CA ASP A 240 15.26 8.34 -1.72
C ASP A 240 13.76 8.63 -1.76
N LEU A 241 13.26 9.29 -0.72
CA LEU A 241 11.86 9.64 -0.56
C LEU A 241 11.67 11.15 -0.69
N VAL A 242 10.92 11.58 -1.70
CA VAL A 242 10.46 12.96 -1.82
C VAL A 242 9.00 13.06 -1.39
N LEU A 243 8.73 13.83 -0.33
CA LEU A 243 7.39 14.14 0.14
C LEU A 243 6.97 15.51 -0.39
N VAL A 244 5.83 15.58 -1.07
CA VAL A 244 5.31 16.84 -1.62
C VAL A 244 3.93 17.11 -1.07
N ASP A 245 3.75 18.18 -0.31
CA ASP A 245 2.46 18.57 0.24
C ASP A 245 2.40 20.09 0.45
N SER A 246 1.19 20.66 0.44
CA SER A 246 1.00 22.08 0.74
C SER A 246 1.20 22.43 2.22
N GLY A 247 1.01 21.45 3.11
CA GLY A 247 1.16 21.54 4.55
C GLY A 247 2.63 21.49 5.00
N PRO A 248 2.99 22.15 6.12
CA PRO A 248 4.36 22.25 6.62
C PRO A 248 4.83 20.99 7.38
N TRP A 249 4.90 19.84 6.70
CA TRP A 249 5.21 18.54 7.31
C TRP A 249 6.65 18.36 7.79
N ALA A 250 7.59 19.24 7.43
CA ALA A 250 9.02 19.07 7.66
C ALA A 250 9.37 18.78 9.13
N SER A 251 8.73 19.46 10.08
CA SER A 251 8.97 19.26 11.51
C SER A 251 8.55 17.86 11.97
N VAL A 252 7.34 17.40 11.61
CA VAL A 252 6.82 16.09 11.99
C VAL A 252 7.65 14.97 11.35
N VAL A 253 7.89 15.09 10.04
CA VAL A 253 8.67 14.11 9.27
C VAL A 253 10.10 14.00 9.79
N GLY A 254 10.76 15.13 10.08
CA GLY A 254 12.13 15.12 10.60
C GLY A 254 12.24 14.42 11.95
N ARG A 255 11.27 14.60 12.85
CA ARG A 255 11.24 13.89 14.15
C ARG A 255 10.97 12.39 13.97
N LEU A 256 10.07 12.00 13.06
CA LEU A 256 9.80 10.60 12.73
C LEU A 256 11.04 9.93 12.12
N GLN A 257 11.68 10.56 11.13
CA GLN A 257 12.91 10.07 10.50
C GLN A 257 14.00 9.87 11.55
N THR A 258 14.23 10.87 12.41
CA THR A 258 15.21 10.79 13.51
C THR A 258 14.93 9.60 14.42
N THR A 259 13.66 9.38 14.79
CA THR A 259 13.26 8.25 15.65
C THR A 259 13.50 6.89 14.96
N MET A 260 13.34 6.81 13.64
CA MET A 260 13.53 5.57 12.89
C MET A 260 15.00 5.22 12.63
N THR A 261 15.88 6.23 12.59
CA THR A 261 17.30 6.06 12.22
C THR A 261 18.27 6.19 13.39
N THR A 262 17.80 6.58 14.57
CA THR A 262 18.64 6.69 15.78
C THR A 262 18.48 5.45 16.65
N PRO A 263 19.58 4.74 16.99
CA PRO A 263 19.54 3.64 17.95
C PRO A 263 19.02 4.09 19.33
N VAL A 264 18.07 3.33 19.87
CA VAL A 264 17.55 3.53 21.23
C VAL A 264 17.89 2.29 22.05
N ALA A 265 18.52 2.51 23.22
CA ALA A 265 18.76 1.44 24.19
C ALA A 265 17.43 1.03 24.85
N VAL A 266 17.12 -0.25 24.76
CA VAL A 266 15.93 -0.87 25.35
C VAL A 266 16.38 -1.91 26.36
N SER A 267 16.04 -1.68 27.63
CA SER A 267 16.28 -2.67 28.67
C SER A 267 15.34 -3.86 28.49
N THR A 268 15.91 -5.04 28.31
CA THR A 268 15.24 -6.33 28.23
C THR A 268 15.58 -7.19 29.46
N LEU A 269 14.91 -8.34 29.61
CA LEU A 269 15.20 -9.29 30.70
C LEU A 269 16.64 -9.83 30.64
N ASP A 270 17.24 -9.86 29.45
CA ASP A 270 18.55 -10.46 29.18
C ASP A 270 19.67 -9.42 29.03
N GLY A 271 19.38 -8.11 29.20
CA GLY A 271 20.34 -7.01 29.10
C GLY A 271 19.79 -5.78 28.38
N GLU A 272 20.66 -4.86 27.98
CA GLU A 272 20.28 -3.72 27.12
C GLU A 272 20.48 -4.10 25.64
N GLU A 273 19.42 -3.96 24.84
CA GLU A 273 19.47 -4.13 23.39
C GLU A 273 19.31 -2.78 22.70
N GLU A 274 20.08 -2.50 21.66
CA GLU A 274 19.83 -1.34 20.80
C GLU A 274 18.78 -1.68 19.74
N ARG A 275 17.77 -0.82 19.60
CA ARG A 275 16.76 -0.92 18.55
C ARG A 275 16.84 0.28 17.63
N VAL A 276 16.89 0.00 16.34
CA VAL A 276 16.83 0.98 15.25
C VAL A 276 16.03 0.35 14.12
N LEU A 277 15.14 1.13 13.50
CA LEU A 277 14.30 0.61 12.42
C LEU A 277 15.07 0.53 11.10
N VAL A 278 15.82 1.60 10.77
CA VAL A 278 16.62 1.67 9.56
C VAL A 278 18.06 2.02 9.92
N SER A 279 18.99 1.10 9.62
CA SER A 279 20.42 1.26 9.85
C SER A 279 21.24 0.77 8.63
N PRO A 280 22.29 1.51 8.23
CA PRO A 280 22.68 2.83 8.75
C PRO A 280 21.67 3.92 8.37
N ALA A 281 21.73 5.08 9.04
CA ALA A 281 20.74 6.16 8.90
C ALA A 281 20.63 6.68 7.45
N GLU A 282 21.73 6.65 6.72
CA GLU A 282 21.84 7.07 5.31
C GLU A 282 21.03 6.20 4.35
N ARG A 283 20.54 5.03 4.80
CA ARG A 283 19.61 4.23 4.00
C ARG A 283 18.27 4.91 3.77
N LEU A 284 17.88 5.87 4.61
CA LEU A 284 16.63 6.61 4.48
C LEU A 284 16.90 8.10 4.22
N ALA A 285 17.05 8.47 2.95
CA ALA A 285 17.07 9.85 2.52
C ALA A 285 15.63 10.37 2.35
N VAL A 286 15.32 11.50 2.99
CA VAL A 286 13.99 12.11 2.96
C VAL A 286 14.11 13.59 2.61
N ASP A 287 13.37 13.99 1.59
CA ASP A 287 13.29 15.37 1.12
C ASP A 287 11.83 15.85 1.21
N VAL A 288 11.58 16.84 2.07
CA VAL A 288 10.23 17.39 2.30
C VAL A 288 10.08 18.70 1.55
N ARG A 289 9.18 18.73 0.58
CA ARG A 289 8.90 19.89 -0.27
C ARG A 289 7.51 20.42 0.04
N GLN A 290 7.45 21.55 0.75
CA GLN A 290 6.20 22.26 0.99
C GLN A 290 5.75 23.00 -0.27
N LEU A 291 4.99 22.33 -1.15
CA LEU A 291 4.57 22.81 -2.45
C LEU A 291 3.10 22.45 -2.71
N ASP A 292 2.37 23.36 -3.36
CA ASP A 292 1.08 23.04 -3.97
C ASP A 292 1.34 22.38 -5.34
N ILE A 293 1.16 21.06 -5.42
CA ILE A 293 1.46 20.28 -6.63
C ILE A 293 0.67 20.76 -7.86
N LEU A 294 -0.51 21.36 -7.66
CA LEU A 294 -1.33 21.89 -8.75
C LEU A 294 -0.73 23.16 -9.36
N LYS A 295 0.18 23.84 -8.64
CA LYS A 295 0.87 25.06 -9.06
C LYS A 295 2.29 24.81 -9.58
N VAL A 296 2.81 23.59 -9.46
CA VAL A 296 4.14 23.23 -9.97
C VAL A 296 4.17 23.29 -11.50
N GLY A 297 5.16 23.98 -12.05
CA GLY A 297 5.37 24.14 -13.49
C GLY A 297 6.08 22.93 -14.12
N ASP A 298 6.12 22.90 -15.45
CA ASP A 298 6.56 21.71 -16.21
C ASP A 298 8.03 21.33 -15.92
N GLU A 299 8.94 22.30 -15.86
CA GLU A 299 10.37 22.04 -15.57
C GLU A 299 10.60 21.47 -14.18
N ASP A 300 9.90 21.99 -13.18
CA ASP A 300 10.05 21.53 -11.80
C ASP A 300 9.35 20.18 -11.59
N MET A 301 8.25 19.93 -12.29
CA MET A 301 7.62 18.60 -12.32
C MET A 301 8.57 17.56 -12.94
N ALA A 302 9.25 17.90 -14.03
CA ALA A 302 10.23 17.02 -14.66
C ALA A 302 11.37 16.67 -13.70
N LYS A 303 11.96 17.67 -13.03
CA LYS A 303 13.02 17.43 -12.02
C LYS A 303 12.53 16.59 -10.85
N LEU A 304 11.30 16.83 -10.40
CA LEU A 304 10.69 16.13 -9.28
C LEU A 304 10.50 14.64 -9.59
N ILE A 305 9.91 14.32 -10.74
CA ILE A 305 9.48 12.95 -11.11
C ILE A 305 10.61 12.13 -11.72
N ALA A 306 11.37 12.70 -12.66
CA ALA A 306 12.41 11.96 -13.38
C ALA A 306 13.66 11.69 -12.53
N GLY A 307 13.91 12.51 -11.49
CA GLY A 307 15.11 12.38 -10.68
C GLY A 307 16.39 12.52 -11.51
N ASP A 308 17.35 11.63 -11.26
CA ASP A 308 18.59 11.51 -12.06
C ASP A 308 18.43 10.60 -13.30
N GLY A 309 17.25 10.00 -13.49
CA GLY A 309 16.94 9.07 -14.57
C GLY A 309 17.60 7.69 -14.45
N SER A 310 18.27 7.38 -13.33
CA SER A 310 18.98 6.11 -13.14
C SER A 310 18.11 4.99 -12.56
N THR A 311 17.00 5.36 -11.92
CA THR A 311 16.15 4.48 -11.11
C THR A 311 14.68 4.68 -11.48
N THR A 312 13.90 3.59 -11.51
CA THR A 312 12.45 3.67 -11.65
C THR A 312 11.81 4.42 -10.48
N THR A 313 11.15 5.54 -10.77
CA THR A 313 10.38 6.29 -9.77
C THR A 313 9.02 5.65 -9.52
N LEU A 314 8.68 5.42 -8.24
CA LEU A 314 7.30 5.22 -7.80
C LEU A 314 6.69 6.56 -7.40
N VAL A 315 5.62 6.98 -8.07
CA VAL A 315 4.79 8.12 -7.70
C VAL A 315 3.59 7.61 -6.94
N THR A 316 3.30 8.16 -5.76
CA THR A 316 2.14 7.75 -4.96
C THR A 316 1.10 8.86 -4.81
N LEU A 317 -0.17 8.48 -4.87
CA LEU A 317 -1.33 9.30 -4.48
C LEU A 317 -2.12 8.53 -3.41
N PHE A 318 -1.85 8.82 -2.14
CA PHE A 318 -2.39 8.07 -1.01
C PHE A 318 -3.42 8.89 -0.23
N PHE A 319 -4.71 8.62 -0.47
CA PHE A 319 -5.85 9.38 0.08
C PHE A 319 -5.75 10.87 -0.23
N THR A 320 -5.44 11.18 -1.50
CA THR A 320 -5.22 12.55 -2.00
C THR A 320 -6.07 12.89 -3.21
N LEU A 321 -6.80 11.93 -3.79
CA LEU A 321 -7.63 12.21 -4.97
C LEU A 321 -8.76 13.19 -4.63
N ASN A 322 -9.33 13.09 -3.44
CA ASN A 322 -10.38 13.99 -3.00
C ASN A 322 -9.92 15.45 -2.99
N GLU A 323 -8.80 15.70 -2.36
CA GLU A 323 -8.12 16.99 -2.28
C GLU A 323 -7.83 17.50 -3.69
N LEU A 324 -7.22 16.64 -4.53
CA LEU A 324 -6.84 16.96 -5.90
C LEU A 324 -8.03 17.40 -6.77
N PHE A 325 -9.12 16.62 -6.77
CA PHE A 325 -10.27 16.85 -7.64
C PHE A 325 -11.31 17.82 -7.06
N THR A 326 -11.29 18.12 -5.76
CA THR A 326 -12.26 19.02 -5.13
C THR A 326 -11.69 20.39 -4.80
N ALA A 327 -10.49 20.48 -4.23
CA ALA A 327 -9.87 21.76 -3.90
C ALA A 327 -9.31 22.46 -5.15
N GLY A 328 -8.65 21.70 -6.03
CA GLY A 328 -8.14 22.20 -7.32
C GLY A 328 -9.21 22.36 -8.39
N GLY A 329 -10.29 21.58 -8.27
CA GLY A 329 -11.27 21.39 -9.34
C GLY A 329 -10.73 20.58 -10.51
N LEU A 330 -11.64 20.11 -11.36
CA LEU A 330 -11.32 19.17 -12.44
C LEU A 330 -10.23 19.69 -13.41
N GLY A 331 -10.23 20.98 -13.73
CA GLY A 331 -9.27 21.57 -14.68
C GLY A 331 -7.84 21.57 -14.15
N ALA A 332 -7.64 21.91 -12.87
CA ALA A 332 -6.32 21.88 -12.25
C ALA A 332 -5.81 20.44 -12.10
N ALA A 333 -6.68 19.52 -11.66
CA ALA A 333 -6.35 18.09 -11.57
C ALA A 333 -5.96 17.50 -12.93
N ALA A 334 -6.71 17.81 -13.99
CA ALA A 334 -6.40 17.39 -15.36
C ALA A 334 -5.06 17.94 -15.84
N THR A 335 -4.79 19.22 -15.56
CA THR A 335 -3.52 19.87 -15.92
C THR A 335 -2.34 19.23 -15.19
N PHE A 336 -2.50 18.96 -13.89
CA PHE A 336 -1.51 18.23 -13.10
C PHE A 336 -1.24 16.82 -13.66
N LEU A 337 -2.28 16.03 -13.96
CA LEU A 337 -2.12 14.68 -14.51
C LEU A 337 -1.44 14.69 -15.88
N LEU A 338 -1.73 15.68 -16.72
CA LEU A 338 -1.04 15.87 -18.00
C LEU A 338 0.44 16.22 -17.79
N ARG A 339 0.75 17.12 -16.86
CA ARG A 339 2.14 17.46 -16.51
C ARG A 339 2.91 16.27 -15.96
N LEU A 340 2.30 15.52 -15.06
CA LEU A 340 2.87 14.27 -14.53
C LEU A 340 3.16 13.28 -15.66
N THR A 341 2.22 13.11 -16.59
CA THR A 341 2.37 12.22 -17.75
C THR A 341 3.53 12.63 -18.65
N ASN A 342 3.72 13.93 -18.88
CA ASN A 342 4.82 14.45 -19.70
C ASN A 342 6.17 14.41 -18.97
N ALA A 343 6.17 14.54 -17.65
CA ALA A 343 7.36 14.52 -16.80
C ALA A 343 7.88 13.11 -16.51
N ALA A 344 7.00 12.10 -16.51
CA ALA A 344 7.32 10.73 -16.16
C ALA A 344 8.10 10.00 -17.27
N PRO A 345 9.32 9.51 -17.00
CA PRO A 345 10.01 8.58 -17.89
C PRO A 345 9.23 7.27 -18.08
N SER A 346 9.43 6.59 -19.22
CA SER A 346 8.91 5.23 -19.42
C SER A 346 9.38 4.30 -18.29
N GLY A 347 8.50 3.42 -17.83
CA GLY A 347 8.72 2.56 -16.66
C GLY A 347 8.30 3.18 -15.32
N THR A 348 8.08 4.51 -15.23
CA THR A 348 7.57 5.15 -14.01
C THR A 348 6.29 4.46 -13.55
N VAL A 349 6.18 4.19 -12.25
CA VAL A 349 5.00 3.56 -11.66
C VAL A 349 4.18 4.61 -10.93
N LEU A 350 2.87 4.67 -11.19
CA LEU A 350 1.91 5.47 -10.45
C LEU A 350 1.01 4.55 -9.63
N LEU A 351 1.14 4.63 -8.30
CA LEU A 351 0.34 3.87 -7.36
C LEU A 351 -0.66 4.79 -6.66
N VAL A 352 -1.94 4.43 -6.76
CA VAL A 352 -3.04 5.16 -6.14
C VAL A 352 -3.68 4.27 -5.09
N VAL A 353 -3.73 4.75 -3.85
CA VAL A 353 -4.46 4.12 -2.74
C VAL A 353 -5.42 5.16 -2.19
N ASP A 354 -6.72 4.98 -2.34
CA ASP A 354 -7.70 5.98 -1.88
C ASP A 354 -8.92 5.31 -1.25
N SER A 355 -9.80 6.12 -0.64
CA SER A 355 -11.11 5.69 -0.20
C SER A 355 -11.96 5.18 -1.37
N PRO A 356 -12.74 4.10 -1.21
CA PRO A 356 -13.71 3.65 -2.21
C PRO A 356 -15.10 4.28 -2.00
N GLY A 357 -15.97 4.10 -2.98
CA GLY A 357 -17.40 4.43 -2.88
C GLY A 357 -17.72 5.93 -2.96
N SER A 358 -18.77 6.38 -2.28
CA SER A 358 -19.31 7.74 -2.38
C SER A 358 -18.35 8.85 -1.91
N TYR A 359 -17.31 8.48 -1.14
CA TYR A 359 -16.25 9.38 -0.76
C TYR A 359 -15.33 9.73 -1.92
N ALA A 360 -15.26 8.90 -2.97
CA ALA A 360 -14.43 9.06 -4.15
C ALA A 360 -15.21 9.59 -5.36
N GLU A 361 -16.10 10.57 -5.16
CA GLU A 361 -16.84 11.22 -6.25
C GLU A 361 -16.67 12.74 -6.23
N THR A 362 -16.49 13.33 -7.42
CA THR A 362 -16.52 14.80 -7.61
C THR A 362 -17.65 15.21 -8.54
N ALA A 363 -18.20 16.40 -8.30
CA ALA A 363 -19.22 16.99 -9.16
C ALA A 363 -18.55 17.71 -10.34
N VAL A 364 -18.99 17.40 -11.56
CA VAL A 364 -18.43 17.95 -12.79
C VAL A 364 -19.50 18.68 -13.59
N GLY A 365 -19.13 19.86 -14.12
CA GLY A 365 -19.96 20.68 -15.00
C GLY A 365 -21.04 21.47 -14.28
N SER A 366 -21.76 22.30 -15.04
CA SER A 366 -22.81 23.19 -14.52
C SER A 366 -24.02 22.45 -13.94
N GLN A 367 -24.20 21.17 -14.29
CA GLN A 367 -25.26 20.31 -13.75
C GLN A 367 -24.82 19.50 -12.52
N ALA A 368 -23.61 19.70 -12.00
CA ALA A 368 -23.07 19.01 -10.82
C ALA A 368 -23.19 17.48 -10.88
N LYS A 369 -23.06 16.89 -12.08
CA LYS A 369 -23.12 15.44 -12.25
C LYS A 369 -21.91 14.82 -11.56
N ARG A 370 -22.17 13.84 -10.69
CA ARG A 370 -21.11 13.17 -9.91
C ARG A 370 -20.45 12.09 -10.75
N TYR A 371 -19.12 12.08 -10.72
CA TYR A 371 -18.30 11.06 -11.35
C TYR A 371 -17.34 10.46 -10.32
N PRO A 372 -17.14 9.13 -10.34
CA PRO A 372 -16.08 8.51 -9.57
C PRO A 372 -14.72 9.11 -9.96
N MET A 373 -13.90 9.49 -8.98
CA MET A 373 -12.58 10.09 -9.23
C MET A 373 -11.64 9.12 -9.92
N LYS A 374 -11.74 7.81 -9.60
CA LYS A 374 -11.08 6.73 -10.36
C LYS A 374 -11.41 6.80 -11.85
N TRP A 375 -12.69 6.97 -12.19
CA TRP A 375 -13.11 7.03 -13.60
C TRP A 375 -12.52 8.25 -14.31
N LEU A 376 -12.41 9.38 -13.61
CA LEU A 376 -11.74 10.56 -14.13
C LEU A 376 -10.24 10.31 -14.33
N LEU A 377 -9.59 9.70 -13.34
CA LEU A 377 -8.18 9.33 -13.40
C LEU A 377 -7.88 8.42 -14.59
N ASP A 378 -8.62 7.32 -14.75
CA ASP A 378 -8.50 6.41 -15.90
C ASP A 378 -8.66 7.16 -17.22
N ARG A 379 -9.64 8.05 -17.29
CA ARG A 379 -9.89 8.82 -18.50
C ARG A 379 -8.76 9.79 -18.86
N PHE A 380 -8.03 10.31 -17.88
CA PHE A 380 -6.87 11.16 -18.14
C PHE A 380 -5.59 10.36 -18.46
N LEU A 381 -5.42 9.19 -17.84
CA LEU A 381 -4.19 8.41 -17.97
C LEU A 381 -4.19 7.46 -19.18
N THR A 382 -5.33 6.88 -19.54
CA THR A 382 -5.39 5.75 -20.50
C THR A 382 -6.14 6.06 -21.81
N LYS A 383 -6.57 7.30 -22.05
CA LYS A 383 -7.33 7.67 -23.27
C LYS A 383 -6.39 8.11 -24.41
N ASP A 384 -6.75 7.77 -25.65
CA ASP A 384 -6.13 8.18 -26.93
C ASP A 384 -4.59 7.99 -26.98
N ASP A 385 -4.13 6.81 -27.45
CA ASP A 385 -2.73 6.33 -27.45
C ASP A 385 -2.09 6.08 -26.07
N GLY A 386 -2.85 6.30 -24.98
CA GLY A 386 -2.64 5.74 -23.64
C GLY A 386 -1.20 5.79 -23.12
N ALA A 387 -0.72 6.96 -22.68
CA ALA A 387 0.63 7.10 -22.15
C ALA A 387 0.93 6.22 -20.91
N TRP A 388 -0.12 5.72 -20.25
CA TRP A 388 -0.05 4.81 -19.10
C TRP A 388 -0.84 3.53 -19.37
N SER A 389 -0.28 2.40 -18.93
CA SER A 389 -0.98 1.11 -18.85
C SER A 389 -1.42 0.83 -17.42
N LYS A 390 -2.71 0.55 -17.19
CA LYS A 390 -3.20 0.08 -15.90
C LYS A 390 -2.86 -1.41 -15.76
N VAL A 391 -2.05 -1.75 -14.76
CA VAL A 391 -1.53 -3.11 -14.54
C VAL A 391 -2.19 -3.83 -13.36
N TYR A 392 -2.77 -3.09 -12.41
CA TYR A 392 -3.50 -3.65 -11.29
C TYR A 392 -4.66 -2.77 -10.84
N GLU A 393 -5.72 -3.42 -10.36
CA GLU A 393 -6.92 -2.79 -9.83
C GLU A 393 -7.53 -3.66 -8.72
N ASP A 394 -7.80 -3.04 -7.57
CA ASP A 394 -8.65 -3.55 -6.50
C ASP A 394 -9.60 -2.44 -6.05
N ASP A 395 -10.89 -2.60 -6.34
CA ASP A 395 -11.92 -1.61 -6.07
C ASP A 395 -12.27 -1.46 -4.58
N SER A 396 -11.93 -2.45 -3.73
CA SER A 396 -12.27 -2.38 -2.32
C SER A 396 -11.64 -3.45 -1.46
N SER A 397 -10.72 -3.01 -0.60
CA SER A 397 -10.13 -3.81 0.46
C SER A 397 -10.28 -3.16 1.83
N TRP A 398 -10.30 -4.00 2.87
CA TRP A 398 -10.28 -3.58 4.27
C TRP A 398 -8.90 -3.83 4.85
N PHE A 399 -8.26 -2.79 5.35
CA PHE A 399 -7.12 -2.92 6.25
C PHE A 399 -7.64 -2.94 7.69
N ARG A 400 -7.49 -4.07 8.37
CA ARG A 400 -7.95 -4.27 9.74
C ARG A 400 -6.78 -4.36 10.70
N LEU A 401 -6.86 -3.62 11.80
CA LEU A 401 -5.88 -3.70 12.87
C LEU A 401 -6.11 -4.99 13.67
N THR A 402 -5.03 -5.72 13.92
CA THR A 402 -5.10 -6.91 14.77
C THR A 402 -5.14 -6.48 16.24
N SER A 403 -5.84 -7.23 17.08
CA SER A 403 -5.92 -6.94 18.52
C SER A 403 -4.61 -7.15 19.28
N ALA A 404 -3.58 -7.70 18.61
CA ALA A 404 -2.25 -7.89 19.16
C ALA A 404 -1.44 -6.58 19.18
N LEU A 405 -1.84 -5.59 18.37
CA LEU A 405 -1.16 -4.31 18.29
C LEU A 405 -1.62 -3.37 19.41
N THR A 406 -0.68 -2.65 19.99
CA THR A 406 -0.94 -1.66 21.06
C THR A 406 -0.56 -0.27 20.59
N TYR A 407 -1.43 0.70 20.92
CA TYR A 407 -1.18 2.12 20.67
C TYR A 407 -1.89 2.96 21.77
N PRO A 408 -1.37 4.14 22.17
CA PRO A 408 -1.92 4.89 23.32
C PRO A 408 -3.37 5.34 23.16
N ILE A 409 -3.83 5.51 21.92
CA ILE A 409 -5.22 5.85 21.60
C ILE A 409 -5.81 4.82 20.65
N ARG A 410 -7.15 4.76 20.58
CA ARG A 410 -7.82 3.85 19.64
C ARG A 410 -7.57 4.30 18.20
N LEU A 411 -6.97 3.41 17.43
CA LEU A 411 -6.85 3.50 15.99
C LEU A 411 -8.09 2.89 15.31
N GLU A 412 -8.34 3.28 14.05
CA GLU A 412 -9.47 2.82 13.27
C GLU A 412 -9.00 1.96 12.09
N ASP A 413 -9.80 0.95 11.75
CA ASP A 413 -9.70 0.24 10.47
C ASP A 413 -9.94 1.19 9.32
N MET A 414 -9.39 0.87 8.14
CA MET A 414 -9.63 1.64 6.94
C MET A 414 -10.07 0.77 5.78
N ARG A 415 -10.86 1.38 4.90
CA ARG A 415 -11.22 0.80 3.63
C ARG A 415 -10.54 1.59 2.53
N TYR A 416 -9.96 0.90 1.57
CA TYR A 416 -9.22 1.50 0.48
C TYR A 416 -9.49 0.78 -0.84
N GLN A 417 -9.15 1.43 -1.95
CA GLN A 417 -9.02 0.85 -3.28
C GLN A 417 -7.59 1.09 -3.75
N THR A 418 -7.08 0.22 -4.61
CA THR A 418 -5.72 0.30 -5.15
C THR A 418 -5.74 0.26 -6.66
N HIS A 419 -5.04 1.19 -7.30
CA HIS A 419 -4.87 1.23 -8.75
C HIS A 419 -3.39 1.44 -9.05
N LEU A 420 -2.84 0.63 -9.96
CA LEU A 420 -1.44 0.71 -10.36
C LEU A 420 -1.35 0.95 -11.87
N TYR A 421 -0.56 1.94 -12.24
CA TYR A 421 -0.30 2.30 -13.63
C TYR A 421 1.20 2.32 -13.89
N VAL A 422 1.61 1.90 -15.08
CA VAL A 422 3.00 1.96 -15.55
C VAL A 422 3.05 2.85 -16.78
N LYS A 423 3.97 3.81 -16.78
CA LYS A 423 4.21 4.71 -17.91
C LYS A 423 4.81 3.90 -19.08
N LEU A 424 4.15 3.97 -20.24
CA LEU A 424 4.62 3.36 -21.49
C LEU A 424 5.82 4.10 -22.07
#